data_AF-K6A030-F1
#
_entry.id   AF-K6A030-F1
#
_cell.length_a   1.000
_cell.length_b   1.000
_cell.length_c   1.000
_cell.angle_alpha   90.00
_cell.angle_beta   90.00
_cell.angle_gamma   90.00
#
_symmetry.space_group_name_H-M   'P 1'
#
loop_
_entity.id
_entity.type
_entity.pdbx_description
1 polymer ?
#
loop_
_entity_poly.entity_id
_entity_poly.type
_entity_poly.pdbx_seq_one_letter_code
_entity_poly.pdbx_strand_id
1 'polypeptide(L)'
;MKGRIKRVAIPYWKYALVCFPAVVYHYLKSGAIIPLNDFISYVFFTPTVEYRLFDHIWFIPPYLIISLCLPFLCGMIRRCNIPFILFSVVLVLLLLFNAYYPELLQTVIVYLFFTIWGLYYKKKLGWQILVCVIAAARYLIYAFGIERVPFDLQANKFPSNLLFASYGMAVLGIGGIYVKKGLVFLYDRSAMVRRYIDIYSKEGYEIYLVHPFTIILLGGIKRVLGLNQIIADHLYLQIVYIVSGFLFILCVNVYVLKTYNYVWSLINRAFKVVFPSKPL
;
A
#
# COMPACT_ATOMS: atom_id res chain seq x y z
N MET A 1 1.25 20.05 -8.38
CA MET A 1 2.33 19.05 -8.15
C MET A 1 3.00 19.17 -6.79
N LYS A 2 3.50 20.36 -6.39
CA LYS A 2 4.24 20.58 -5.12
C LYS A 2 3.54 20.04 -3.85
N GLY A 3 2.21 20.02 -3.79
CA GLY A 3 1.48 19.49 -2.64
C GLY A 3 1.37 17.96 -2.54
N ARG A 4 1.47 17.20 -3.65
CA ARG A 4 1.27 15.73 -3.63
C ARG A 4 2.54 14.99 -3.26
N ILE A 5 3.67 15.37 -3.85
CA ILE A 5 4.99 14.81 -3.48
C ILE A 5 5.27 15.07 -2.01
N LYS A 6 4.99 16.30 -1.52
CA LYS A 6 5.11 16.63 -0.10
C LYS A 6 4.28 15.73 0.82
N ARG A 7 3.07 15.32 0.40
CA ARG A 7 2.20 14.40 1.18
C ARG A 7 2.74 12.97 1.24
N VAL A 8 3.68 12.59 0.37
CA VAL A 8 4.32 11.26 0.37
C VAL A 8 5.70 11.35 1.03
N ALA A 9 6.53 12.28 0.58
CA ALA A 9 7.91 12.41 1.04
C ALA A 9 8.03 12.83 2.51
N ILE A 10 7.20 13.78 2.98
CA ILE A 10 7.31 14.27 4.36
C ILE A 10 6.95 13.17 5.37
N PRO A 11 5.82 12.45 5.24
CA PRO A 11 5.53 11.40 6.21
C PRO A 11 6.52 10.24 6.12
N TYR A 12 7.06 9.91 4.93
CA TYR A 12 8.16 8.96 4.80
C TYR A 12 9.37 9.38 5.62
N TRP A 13 9.89 10.61 5.45
CA TRP A 13 11.09 11.02 6.18
C TRP A 13 10.87 11.09 7.68
N LYS A 14 9.67 11.50 8.11
CA LYS A 14 9.29 11.39 9.52
C LYS A 14 9.37 9.92 9.99
N TYR A 15 8.82 8.99 9.22
CA TYR A 15 8.84 7.57 9.58
C TYR A 15 10.26 7.01 9.61
N ALA A 16 11.05 7.31 8.58
CA ALA A 16 12.45 6.96 8.50
C ALA A 16 13.19 7.46 9.75
N LEU A 17 13.15 8.77 10.05
CA LEU A 17 13.80 9.33 11.23
C LEU A 17 13.42 8.64 12.54
N VAL A 18 12.15 8.26 12.73
CA VAL A 18 11.70 7.50 13.91
C VAL A 18 12.31 6.09 13.95
N CYS A 19 12.45 5.44 12.80
CA CYS A 19 13.04 4.11 12.68
C CYS A 19 14.59 4.13 12.68
N PHE A 20 15.23 5.28 12.47
CA PHE A 20 16.68 5.39 12.36
C PHE A 20 17.44 4.81 13.57
N PRO A 21 17.05 5.06 14.84
CA PRO A 21 17.72 4.45 15.99
C PRO A 21 17.68 2.92 15.96
N ALA A 22 16.59 2.32 15.48
CA ALA A 22 16.48 0.87 15.36
C ALA A 22 17.42 0.32 14.27
N VAL A 23 17.58 1.05 13.17
CA VAL A 23 18.56 0.72 12.11
C VAL A 23 19.98 0.80 12.67
N VAL A 24 20.33 1.89 13.35
CA VAL A 24 21.65 2.06 13.98
C VAL A 24 21.92 0.93 14.99
N TYR A 25 20.96 0.62 15.87
CA TYR A 25 21.08 -0.46 16.85
C TYR A 25 21.34 -1.82 16.19
N HIS A 26 20.68 -2.11 15.07
CA HIS A 26 20.89 -3.35 14.33
C HIS A 26 22.34 -3.48 13.83
N TYR A 27 22.86 -2.44 13.18
CA TYR A 27 24.25 -2.42 12.69
C TYR A 27 25.28 -2.47 13.82
N LEU A 28 25.02 -1.76 14.93
CA LEU A 28 25.88 -1.85 16.12
C LEU A 28 25.93 -3.28 16.67
N LYS A 29 24.79 -3.98 16.70
CA LYS A 29 24.73 -5.36 17.18
C LYS A 29 25.42 -6.35 16.23
N SER A 30 25.36 -6.12 14.93
CA SER A 30 26.05 -6.96 13.94
C SER A 30 27.54 -6.65 13.80
N GLY A 31 28.05 -5.63 14.50
CA GLY A 31 29.45 -5.19 14.40
C GLY A 31 29.79 -4.55 13.05
N ALA A 32 28.78 -4.15 12.28
CA ALA A 32 28.95 -3.58 10.94
C ALA A 32 28.67 -2.07 10.94
N ILE A 33 29.30 -1.35 10.01
CA ILE A 33 28.99 0.06 9.72
C ILE A 33 27.92 0.07 8.62
N ILE A 34 27.00 1.04 8.66
CA ILE A 34 26.01 1.25 7.60
C ILE A 34 26.74 1.53 6.27
N PRO A 35 26.61 0.66 5.25
CA PRO A 35 27.19 0.92 3.94
C PRO A 35 26.59 2.20 3.33
N LEU A 36 27.41 2.94 2.57
CA LEU A 36 26.95 4.18 1.91
C LEU A 36 25.74 3.92 1.00
N ASN A 37 25.74 2.80 0.29
CA ASN A 37 24.62 2.41 -0.58
C ASN A 37 23.32 2.18 0.21
N ASP A 38 23.40 1.55 1.38
CA ASP A 38 22.25 1.31 2.25
C ASP A 38 21.73 2.61 2.84
N PHE A 39 22.64 3.53 3.21
CA PHE A 39 22.28 4.86 3.68
C PHE A 39 21.61 5.70 2.57
N ILE A 40 22.15 5.68 1.35
CA ILE A 40 21.56 6.34 0.18
C ILE A 40 20.16 5.77 -0.10
N SER A 41 20.05 4.45 -0.18
CA SER A 41 18.78 3.72 -0.35
C SER A 41 17.74 4.10 0.72
N TYR A 42 18.19 4.21 1.96
CA TYR A 42 17.37 4.65 3.09
C TYR A 42 16.89 6.10 2.96
N VAL A 43 17.71 7.02 2.44
CA VAL A 43 17.30 8.41 2.22
C VAL A 43 16.37 8.54 1.00
N PHE A 44 16.59 7.73 -0.05
CA PHE A 44 15.91 7.79 -1.34
C PHE A 44 14.74 6.79 -1.51
N PHE A 45 14.04 6.46 -0.41
CA PHE A 45 12.77 5.72 -0.44
C PHE A 45 12.86 4.23 -0.82
N THR A 46 14.06 3.64 -0.83
CA THR A 46 14.30 2.23 -1.18
C THR A 46 15.18 1.52 -0.13
N PRO A 47 14.89 1.60 1.18
CA PRO A 47 15.71 0.94 2.18
C PRO A 47 15.78 -0.57 1.92
N THR A 48 16.93 -1.16 2.21
CA THR A 48 17.19 -2.58 2.00
C THR A 48 16.27 -3.44 2.86
N VAL A 49 15.80 -4.54 2.25
CA VAL A 49 14.68 -5.40 2.72
C VAL A 49 15.03 -6.19 4.00
N GLU A 50 16.27 -6.13 4.48
CA GLU A 50 16.65 -6.84 5.71
C GLU A 50 16.04 -6.23 6.98
N TYR A 51 15.46 -5.04 6.87
CA TYR A 51 14.68 -4.41 7.93
C TYR A 51 13.19 -4.68 7.73
N ARG A 52 12.62 -5.69 8.39
CA ARG A 52 11.17 -5.97 8.41
C ARG A 52 10.27 -4.75 8.71
N LEU A 53 10.84 -3.68 9.27
CA LEU A 53 10.22 -2.38 9.49
C LEU A 53 9.95 -1.58 8.21
N PHE A 54 10.56 -1.93 7.09
CA PHE A 54 10.44 -1.22 5.82
C PHE A 54 9.91 -2.09 4.68
N ASP A 55 9.70 -3.40 4.88
CA ASP A 55 9.13 -4.30 3.87
C ASP A 55 7.77 -3.82 3.35
N HIS A 56 7.00 -3.10 4.17
CA HIS A 56 5.68 -2.58 3.78
C HIS A 56 5.76 -1.31 2.92
N ILE A 57 6.87 -0.57 2.88
CA ILE A 57 6.97 0.69 2.14
C ILE A 57 7.45 0.56 0.68
N TRP A 58 7.50 -0.66 0.15
CA TRP A 58 7.79 -0.96 -1.26
C TRP A 58 6.99 -0.10 -2.27
N PHE A 59 5.81 0.38 -1.87
CA PHE A 59 4.89 1.14 -2.71
C PHE A 59 5.31 2.60 -2.91
N ILE A 60 6.23 3.14 -2.10
CA ILE A 60 6.58 4.57 -2.16
C ILE A 60 7.21 4.93 -3.52
N PRO A 61 8.25 4.23 -4.03
CA PRO A 61 8.82 4.52 -5.34
C PRO A 61 7.79 4.52 -6.49
N PRO A 62 6.96 3.46 -6.70
CA PRO A 62 5.98 3.48 -7.77
C PRO A 62 4.92 4.57 -7.57
N TYR A 63 4.52 4.87 -6.33
CA TYR A 63 3.52 5.92 -6.04
C TYR A 63 4.03 7.33 -6.34
N LEU A 64 5.32 7.60 -6.12
CA LEU A 64 5.96 8.86 -6.51
C LEU A 64 5.95 9.04 -8.04
N ILE A 65 6.32 7.99 -8.79
CA ILE A 65 6.30 8.02 -10.26
C ILE A 65 4.87 8.23 -10.77
N ILE A 66 3.89 7.47 -10.28
CA ILE A 66 2.47 7.63 -10.63
C ILE A 66 1.99 9.05 -10.33
N SER A 67 2.38 9.61 -9.18
CA SER A 67 2.00 10.97 -8.77
C SER A 67 2.56 12.04 -9.72
N LEU A 68 3.74 11.82 -10.30
CA LEU A 68 4.33 12.66 -11.34
C LEU A 68 3.59 12.53 -12.68
N CYS A 69 3.17 11.32 -13.05
CA CYS A 69 2.41 11.07 -14.29
C CYS A 69 0.95 11.57 -14.23
N LEU A 70 0.37 11.66 -13.04
CA LEU A 70 -1.07 11.88 -12.86
C LEU A 70 -1.62 13.18 -13.48
N PRO A 71 -0.94 14.35 -13.45
CA PRO A 71 -1.44 15.55 -14.13
C PRO A 71 -1.54 15.37 -15.64
N PHE A 72 -0.55 14.71 -16.24
CA PHE A 72 -0.53 14.39 -17.67
C PHE A 72 -1.69 13.45 -18.02
N LEU A 73 -1.85 12.36 -17.26
CA LEU A 73 -2.95 11.41 -17.46
C LEU A 73 -4.32 12.06 -17.32
N CYS A 74 -4.53 12.87 -16.29
CA CYS A 74 -5.78 13.61 -16.11
C CYS A 74 -6.06 14.56 -17.28
N GLY A 75 -5.03 15.25 -17.78
CA GLY A 75 -5.14 16.12 -18.96
C GLY A 75 -5.51 15.33 -20.21
N MET A 76 -4.81 14.24 -20.48
CA MET A 76 -5.03 13.35 -21.62
C MET A 76 -6.43 12.72 -21.62
N ILE A 77 -6.87 12.17 -20.49
CA ILE A 77 -8.21 11.54 -20.34
C ILE A 77 -9.35 12.55 -20.55
N ARG A 78 -9.14 13.81 -20.15
CA ARG A 78 -10.13 14.89 -20.33
C ARG A 78 -10.16 15.41 -21.76
N ARG A 79 -9.00 15.56 -22.41
CA ARG A 79 -8.89 16.16 -23.76
C ARG A 79 -9.11 15.16 -24.89
N CYS A 80 -8.56 13.95 -24.76
CA CYS A 80 -8.49 12.98 -25.87
C CYS A 80 -9.61 11.94 -25.86
N ASN A 81 -10.49 11.93 -24.84
CA ASN A 81 -11.61 11.01 -24.65
C ASN A 81 -11.31 9.53 -25.00
N ILE A 82 -10.10 9.07 -24.66
CA ILE A 82 -9.63 7.72 -24.98
C ILE A 82 -10.54 6.68 -24.30
N PRO A 83 -11.03 5.65 -25.01
CA PRO A 83 -11.82 4.60 -24.38
C PRO A 83 -10.97 3.76 -23.40
N PHE A 84 -11.56 3.36 -22.28
CA PHE A 84 -10.87 2.63 -21.22
C PHE A 84 -10.28 1.30 -21.70
N ILE A 85 -10.96 0.63 -22.64
CA ILE A 85 -10.51 -0.64 -23.19
C ILE A 85 -9.12 -0.53 -23.83
N LEU A 86 -8.75 0.61 -24.42
CA LEU A 86 -7.42 0.80 -25.00
C LEU A 86 -6.33 0.79 -23.92
N PHE A 87 -6.57 1.35 -22.74
CA PHE A 87 -5.62 1.23 -21.62
C PHE A 87 -5.46 -0.22 -21.16
N SER A 88 -6.52 -1.03 -21.23
CA SER A 88 -6.45 -2.45 -20.91
C SER A 88 -5.66 -3.24 -21.95
N VAL A 89 -5.86 -2.95 -23.24
CA VAL A 89 -5.07 -3.56 -24.33
C VAL A 89 -3.59 -3.17 -24.21
N VAL A 90 -3.30 -1.89 -23.99
CA VAL A 90 -1.93 -1.39 -23.80
C VAL A 90 -1.29 -2.01 -22.56
N LEU A 91 -2.02 -2.20 -21.47
CA LEU A 91 -1.52 -2.89 -20.28
C LEU A 91 -1.06 -4.32 -20.62
N VAL A 92 -1.90 -5.10 -21.32
CA VAL A 92 -1.56 -6.48 -21.68
C VAL A 92 -0.33 -6.50 -22.58
N LEU A 93 -0.28 -5.65 -23.61
CA LEU A 93 0.88 -5.53 -24.48
C LEU A 93 2.16 -5.20 -23.70
N LEU A 94 2.12 -4.20 -22.81
CA LEU A 94 3.28 -3.85 -21.99
C LEU A 94 3.73 -5.00 -21.08
N LEU A 95 2.80 -5.76 -20.50
CA LEU A 95 3.12 -6.90 -19.65
C LEU A 95 3.67 -8.11 -20.41
N LEU A 96 3.34 -8.26 -21.70
CA LEU A 96 3.94 -9.29 -22.56
C LEU A 96 5.42 -8.99 -22.88
N PHE A 97 5.83 -7.72 -22.84
CA PHE A 97 7.21 -7.28 -23.07
C PHE A 97 7.96 -6.96 -21.75
N ASN A 98 7.57 -7.59 -20.63
CA ASN A 98 8.16 -7.32 -19.32
C ASN A 98 9.68 -7.61 -19.23
N ALA A 99 10.21 -8.49 -20.08
CA ALA A 99 11.64 -8.80 -20.14
C ALA A 99 12.52 -7.60 -20.53
N TYR A 100 11.94 -6.54 -21.11
CA TYR A 100 12.67 -5.41 -21.68
C TYR A 100 12.81 -4.21 -20.74
N TYR A 101 12.26 -4.27 -19.52
CA TYR A 101 12.27 -3.15 -18.60
C TYR A 101 12.30 -3.58 -17.12
N PRO A 102 12.72 -2.70 -16.19
CA PRO A 102 12.89 -3.09 -14.78
C PRO A 102 11.57 -3.35 -14.06
N GLU A 103 11.62 -4.21 -13.04
CA GLU A 103 10.47 -4.59 -12.18
C GLU A 103 9.72 -3.40 -11.58
N LEU A 104 10.44 -2.33 -11.22
CA LEU A 104 9.84 -1.09 -10.74
C LEU A 104 8.91 -0.49 -11.80
N LEU A 105 9.32 -0.47 -13.06
CA LEU A 105 8.50 0.06 -14.15
C LEU A 105 7.28 -0.84 -14.39
N GLN A 106 7.43 -2.16 -14.28
CA GLN A 106 6.32 -3.11 -14.34
C GLN A 106 5.24 -2.80 -13.29
N THR A 107 5.70 -2.58 -12.06
CA THR A 107 4.83 -2.19 -10.94
C THR A 107 4.16 -0.85 -11.23
N VAL A 108 4.91 0.16 -11.69
CA VAL A 108 4.34 1.46 -12.07
C VAL A 108 3.25 1.28 -13.12
N ILE A 109 3.48 0.52 -14.19
CA ILE A 109 2.51 0.29 -15.28
C ILE A 109 1.19 -0.27 -14.75
N VAL A 110 1.24 -1.33 -13.93
CA VAL A 110 0.05 -1.97 -13.38
C VAL A 110 -0.73 -1.04 -12.44
N TYR A 111 -0.04 -0.36 -11.52
CA TYR A 111 -0.71 0.54 -10.58
C TYR A 111 -1.19 1.85 -11.25
N LEU A 112 -0.52 2.29 -12.33
CA LEU A 112 -0.99 3.38 -13.18
C LEU A 112 -2.30 3.01 -13.87
N PHE A 113 -2.42 1.76 -14.37
CA PHE A 113 -3.67 1.26 -14.94
C PHE A 113 -4.82 1.30 -13.92
N PHE A 114 -4.62 0.81 -12.69
CA PHE A 114 -5.65 0.91 -11.64
C PHE A 114 -6.00 2.36 -11.29
N THR A 115 -5.01 3.26 -11.31
CA THR A 115 -5.23 4.69 -11.11
C THR A 115 -6.10 5.27 -12.23
N ILE A 116 -5.82 4.93 -13.49
CA ILE A 116 -6.62 5.31 -14.65
C ILE A 116 -8.04 4.78 -14.51
N TRP A 117 -8.21 3.51 -14.16
CA TRP A 117 -9.53 2.93 -13.93
C TRP A 117 -10.31 3.71 -12.85
N GLY A 118 -9.66 4.07 -11.75
CA GLY A 118 -10.23 4.94 -10.71
C GLY A 118 -10.62 6.34 -11.21
N LEU A 119 -9.86 6.93 -12.13
CA LEU A 119 -10.23 8.20 -12.76
C LEU A 119 -11.46 8.08 -13.66
N TYR A 120 -11.62 6.94 -14.34
CA TYR A 120 -12.82 6.66 -15.14
C TYR A 120 -14.01 6.19 -14.30
N TYR A 121 -13.86 5.90 -13.00
CA TYR A 121 -14.96 5.46 -12.14
C TYR A 121 -16.16 6.43 -12.14
N LYS A 122 -15.91 7.74 -12.28
CA LYS A 122 -16.99 8.74 -12.39
C LYS A 122 -17.66 8.78 -13.77
N LYS A 123 -17.02 8.22 -14.81
CA LYS A 123 -17.60 8.07 -16.14
C LYS A 123 -18.42 6.77 -16.18
N LYS A 124 -19.59 6.79 -16.84
CA LYS A 124 -20.35 5.55 -17.11
C LYS A 124 -19.58 4.73 -18.16
N LEU A 125 -18.69 3.85 -17.69
CA LEU A 125 -17.88 2.97 -18.54
C LEU A 125 -18.70 1.86 -19.22
N GLY A 126 -19.89 1.54 -18.68
CA GLY A 126 -20.85 0.62 -19.29
C GLY A 126 -20.22 -0.74 -19.66
N TRP A 127 -20.33 -1.10 -20.93
CA TRP A 127 -19.86 -2.37 -21.48
C TRP A 127 -18.33 -2.56 -21.42
N GLN A 128 -17.54 -1.47 -21.39
CA GLN A 128 -16.08 -1.58 -21.43
C GLN A 128 -15.51 -2.27 -20.19
N ILE A 129 -16.05 -1.96 -19.00
CA ILE A 129 -15.68 -2.67 -17.76
C ILE A 129 -16.07 -4.14 -17.89
N LEU A 130 -17.30 -4.42 -18.36
CA LEU A 130 -17.79 -5.79 -18.46
C LEU A 130 -16.87 -6.64 -19.34
N VAL A 131 -16.44 -6.13 -20.49
CA VAL A 131 -15.49 -6.83 -21.37
C VAL A 131 -14.14 -7.06 -20.68
N CYS A 132 -13.58 -6.05 -20.02
CA CYS A 132 -12.30 -6.19 -19.32
C CYS A 132 -12.39 -7.21 -18.17
N VAL A 133 -13.48 -7.20 -17.41
CA VAL A 133 -13.73 -8.13 -16.30
C VAL A 133 -13.93 -9.56 -16.80
N ILE A 134 -14.69 -9.76 -17.88
CA ILE A 134 -14.88 -11.09 -18.49
C ILE A 134 -13.54 -11.62 -19.02
N ALA A 135 -12.76 -10.79 -19.71
CA ALA A 135 -11.44 -11.19 -20.21
C ALA A 135 -10.50 -11.57 -19.05
N ALA A 136 -10.46 -10.76 -18.00
CA ALA A 136 -9.67 -11.03 -16.80
C ALA A 136 -10.10 -12.33 -16.11
N ALA A 137 -11.40 -12.56 -15.92
CA ALA A 137 -11.92 -13.78 -15.32
C ALA A 137 -11.59 -15.02 -16.16
N ARG A 138 -11.71 -14.94 -17.49
CA ARG A 138 -11.33 -16.04 -18.40
C ARG A 138 -9.85 -16.37 -18.30
N TYR A 139 -8.98 -15.35 -18.25
CA TYR A 139 -7.55 -15.57 -18.07
C TYR A 139 -7.24 -16.25 -16.74
N LEU A 140 -7.89 -15.87 -15.64
CA LEU A 140 -7.71 -16.54 -14.34
C LEU A 140 -8.19 -17.99 -14.36
N ILE A 141 -9.32 -18.27 -15.02
CA ILE A 141 -9.82 -19.65 -15.20
C ILE A 141 -8.82 -20.47 -16.01
N TYR A 142 -8.25 -19.89 -17.06
CA TYR A 142 -7.21 -20.53 -17.87
C TYR A 142 -5.94 -20.80 -17.04
N ALA A 143 -5.38 -19.79 -16.38
CA ALA A 143 -4.13 -19.89 -15.64
C ALA A 143 -4.23 -20.87 -14.45
N PHE A 144 -5.30 -20.79 -13.66
CA PHE A 144 -5.46 -21.66 -12.49
C PHE A 144 -6.08 -23.02 -12.83
N GLY A 145 -7.00 -23.07 -13.79
CA GLY A 145 -7.71 -24.30 -14.14
C GLY A 145 -6.95 -25.19 -15.11
N ILE A 146 -6.37 -24.59 -16.16
CA ILE A 146 -5.71 -25.33 -17.25
C ILE A 146 -4.21 -25.40 -17.02
N GLU A 147 -3.54 -24.26 -16.84
CA GLU A 147 -2.08 -24.22 -16.61
C GLU A 147 -1.68 -24.61 -15.18
N ARG A 148 -2.65 -24.68 -14.26
CA ARG A 148 -2.45 -25.05 -12.85
C ARG A 148 -1.35 -24.22 -12.16
N VAL A 149 -1.25 -22.95 -12.53
CA VAL A 149 -0.35 -22.00 -11.86
C VAL A 149 -0.72 -21.94 -10.37
N PRO A 150 0.25 -21.95 -9.45
CA PRO A 150 -0.05 -21.87 -8.02
C PRO A 150 -0.80 -20.58 -7.68
N PHE A 151 -1.80 -20.70 -6.80
CA PHE A 151 -2.57 -19.56 -6.30
C PHE A 151 -1.79 -18.79 -5.23
N ASP A 152 -0.65 -18.20 -5.63
CA ASP A 152 0.15 -17.33 -4.77
C ASP A 152 0.12 -15.89 -5.29
N LEU A 153 -0.95 -15.17 -4.95
CA LEU A 153 -1.12 -13.77 -5.37
C LEU A 153 -0.10 -12.82 -4.74
N GLN A 154 0.55 -13.22 -3.64
CA GLN A 154 1.57 -12.39 -3.00
C GLN A 154 2.86 -12.40 -3.84
N ALA A 155 3.26 -13.57 -4.34
CA ALA A 155 4.39 -13.68 -5.28
C ALA A 155 4.12 -12.93 -6.60
N ASN A 156 2.88 -13.01 -7.11
CA ASN A 156 2.50 -12.34 -8.36
C ASN A 156 2.36 -10.81 -8.25
N LYS A 157 2.38 -10.28 -7.02
CA LYS A 157 2.35 -8.83 -6.76
C LYS A 157 3.72 -8.17 -6.97
N PHE A 158 4.82 -8.92 -6.82
CA PHE A 158 6.19 -8.42 -6.85
C PHE A 158 7.11 -9.29 -7.72
N PRO A 159 7.38 -8.91 -8.97
CA PRO A 159 6.81 -7.76 -9.69
C PRO A 159 5.37 -8.01 -10.13
N SER A 160 4.57 -6.94 -10.19
CA SER A 160 3.14 -7.05 -10.54
C SER A 160 2.95 -7.54 -11.97
N ASN A 161 2.31 -8.69 -12.15
CA ASN A 161 2.15 -9.31 -13.47
C ASN A 161 0.69 -9.37 -13.95
N LEU A 162 0.48 -10.03 -15.09
CA LEU A 162 -0.85 -10.15 -15.70
C LEU A 162 -1.84 -10.92 -14.81
N LEU A 163 -1.36 -11.90 -14.05
CA LEU A 163 -2.17 -12.68 -13.12
C LEU A 163 -2.66 -11.82 -11.96
N PHE A 164 -1.77 -11.01 -11.37
CA PHE A 164 -2.15 -10.03 -10.35
C PHE A 164 -3.11 -8.96 -10.89
N ALA A 165 -2.83 -8.40 -12.08
CA ALA A 165 -3.69 -7.39 -12.71
C ALA A 165 -5.09 -7.96 -13.01
N SER A 166 -5.16 -9.16 -13.57
CA SER A 166 -6.42 -9.84 -13.89
C SER A 166 -7.22 -10.19 -12.63
N TYR A 167 -6.54 -10.67 -11.59
CA TYR A 167 -7.16 -10.90 -10.29
C TYR A 167 -7.77 -9.62 -9.72
N GLY A 168 -6.99 -8.52 -9.70
CA GLY A 168 -7.49 -7.22 -9.24
C GLY A 168 -8.69 -6.73 -10.06
N MET A 169 -8.67 -6.91 -11.38
CA MET A 169 -9.81 -6.57 -12.24
C MET A 169 -11.06 -7.40 -11.96
N ALA A 170 -10.92 -8.72 -11.83
CA ALA A 170 -12.05 -9.60 -11.54
C ALA A 170 -12.65 -9.28 -10.17
N VAL A 171 -11.83 -9.17 -9.12
CA VAL A 171 -12.30 -8.93 -7.74
C VAL A 171 -12.92 -7.55 -7.60
N LEU A 172 -12.27 -6.49 -8.11
CA LEU A 172 -12.83 -5.13 -8.02
C LEU A 172 -14.05 -4.96 -8.92
N GLY A 173 -14.06 -5.59 -10.10
CA GLY A 173 -15.16 -5.51 -11.05
C GLY A 173 -16.43 -6.23 -10.57
N ILE A 174 -16.28 -7.45 -10.02
CA ILE A 174 -17.39 -8.26 -9.54
C ILE A 174 -17.78 -7.84 -8.12
N GLY A 175 -16.80 -7.79 -7.20
CA GLY A 175 -17.02 -7.58 -5.78
C GLY A 175 -17.17 -6.11 -5.38
N GLY A 176 -16.57 -5.17 -6.13
CA GLY A 176 -16.48 -3.77 -5.71
C GLY A 176 -17.82 -3.08 -5.50
N ILE A 177 -18.84 -3.42 -6.29
CA ILE A 177 -20.20 -2.85 -6.12
C ILE A 177 -20.84 -3.33 -4.82
N TYR A 178 -20.72 -4.62 -4.51
CA TYR A 178 -21.29 -5.21 -3.29
C TYR A 178 -20.56 -4.72 -2.05
N VAL A 179 -19.22 -4.70 -2.10
CA VAL A 179 -18.38 -4.16 -1.02
C VAL A 179 -18.71 -2.69 -0.76
N LYS A 180 -18.88 -1.88 -1.81
CA LYS A 180 -19.32 -0.49 -1.68
C LYS A 180 -20.67 -0.37 -1.00
N LYS A 181 -21.68 -1.13 -1.45
CA LYS A 181 -23.03 -1.10 -0.86
C LYS A 181 -22.99 -1.47 0.62
N GLY A 182 -22.26 -2.53 0.96
CA GLY A 182 -22.08 -2.96 2.35
C GLY A 182 -21.37 -1.90 3.21
N LEU A 183 -20.30 -1.30 2.70
CA LEU A 183 -19.58 -0.22 3.40
C LEU A 183 -20.44 1.02 3.63
N VAL A 184 -21.20 1.46 2.62
CA VAL A 184 -22.12 2.61 2.76
C VAL A 184 -23.21 2.30 3.79
N PHE A 185 -23.80 1.11 3.73
CA PHE A 185 -24.79 0.68 4.71
C PHE A 185 -24.24 0.72 6.14
N LEU A 186 -23.02 0.21 6.37
CA LEU A 186 -22.38 0.23 7.69
C LEU A 186 -21.99 1.65 8.12
N TYR A 187 -21.56 2.50 7.19
CA TYR A 187 -21.21 3.91 7.43
C TYR A 187 -22.43 4.72 7.90
N ASP A 188 -23.61 4.45 7.31
CA ASP A 188 -24.84 5.14 7.64
C ASP A 188 -25.42 4.68 8.98
N ARG A 189 -25.29 3.38 9.32
CA ARG A 189 -25.89 2.80 10.52
C ARG A 189 -25.04 2.83 11.79
N SER A 190 -23.72 2.83 11.68
CA SER A 190 -22.84 2.74 12.86
C SER A 190 -21.95 3.97 12.98
N ALA A 191 -22.17 4.76 14.03
CA ALA A 191 -21.32 5.90 14.38
C ALA A 191 -19.86 5.48 14.63
N MET A 192 -19.65 4.28 15.18
CA MET A 192 -18.31 3.71 15.37
C MET A 192 -17.64 3.42 14.02
N VAL A 193 -18.32 2.72 13.11
CA VAL A 193 -17.76 2.39 11.79
C VAL A 193 -17.48 3.67 10.99
N ARG A 194 -18.42 4.62 11.00
CA ARG A 194 -18.24 5.96 10.42
C ARG A 194 -16.96 6.63 10.89
N ARG A 195 -16.77 6.69 12.22
CA ARG A 195 -15.58 7.28 12.84
C ARG A 195 -14.27 6.64 12.34
N TYR A 196 -14.21 5.31 12.27
CA TYR A 196 -13.02 4.62 11.78
C TYR A 196 -12.80 4.86 10.28
N ILE A 197 -13.85 4.81 9.46
CA ILE A 197 -13.76 5.11 8.03
C ILE A 197 -13.24 6.54 7.81
N ASP A 198 -13.76 7.52 8.54
CA ASP A 198 -13.34 8.93 8.42
C ASP A 198 -11.86 9.10 8.79
N ILE A 199 -11.39 8.45 9.88
CA ILE A 199 -9.98 8.47 10.29
C ILE A 199 -9.09 7.85 9.21
N TYR A 200 -9.43 6.64 8.74
CA TYR A 200 -8.64 5.94 7.73
C TYR A 200 -8.67 6.63 6.36
N SER A 201 -9.77 7.30 6.02
CA SER A 201 -9.87 8.08 4.79
C SER A 201 -9.03 9.36 4.84
N LYS A 202 -8.91 9.99 6.01
CA LYS A 202 -8.17 11.25 6.18
C LYS A 202 -6.67 11.00 6.37
N GLU A 203 -6.32 10.05 7.21
CA GLU A 203 -4.94 9.81 7.69
C GLU A 203 -4.34 8.51 7.14
N GLY A 204 -4.96 7.88 6.14
CA GLY A 204 -4.62 6.52 5.69
C GLY A 204 -3.16 6.30 5.32
N TYR A 205 -2.50 7.31 4.73
CA TYR A 205 -1.08 7.21 4.40
C TYR A 205 -0.19 7.17 5.65
N GLU A 206 -0.44 8.02 6.65
CA GLU A 206 0.31 8.02 7.90
C GLU A 206 0.03 6.76 8.73
N ILE A 207 -1.24 6.30 8.75
CA ILE A 207 -1.63 5.03 9.37
C ILE A 207 -0.85 3.87 8.75
N TYR A 208 -0.73 3.85 7.42
CA TYR A 208 0.00 2.79 6.73
C TYR A 208 1.49 2.79 7.11
N LEU A 209 2.10 3.97 7.27
CA LEU A 209 3.51 4.07 7.68
C LEU A 209 3.74 3.50 9.07
N VAL A 210 2.88 3.84 10.05
CA VAL A 210 3.03 3.38 11.44
C VAL A 210 2.50 1.96 11.69
N HIS A 211 1.87 1.34 10.69
CA HIS A 211 1.28 0.02 10.76
C HIS A 211 2.22 -1.10 11.29
N PRO A 212 3.52 -1.13 10.92
CA PRO A 212 4.44 -2.16 11.42
C PRO A 212 4.60 -2.14 12.93
N PHE A 213 4.50 -0.97 13.58
CA PHE A 213 4.59 -0.90 15.04
C PHE A 213 3.47 -1.69 15.69
N THR A 214 2.26 -1.63 15.13
CA THR A 214 1.11 -2.41 15.59
C THR A 214 1.28 -3.90 15.32
N ILE A 215 1.84 -4.28 14.15
CA ILE A 215 2.15 -5.69 13.84
C ILE A 215 3.21 -6.25 14.80
N ILE A 216 4.27 -5.47 15.06
CA ILE A 216 5.34 -5.85 15.99
C ILE A 216 4.76 -6.00 17.40
N LEU A 217 3.88 -5.09 17.83
CA LEU A 217 3.20 -5.20 19.12
C LEU A 217 2.34 -6.46 19.20
N LEU A 218 1.50 -6.72 18.20
CA LEU A 218 0.66 -7.91 18.15
C LEU A 218 1.50 -9.20 18.15
N GLY A 219 2.57 -9.24 17.35
CA GLY A 219 3.51 -10.36 17.30
C GLY A 219 4.28 -10.54 18.61
N GLY A 220 4.61 -9.44 19.30
CA GLY A 220 5.21 -9.43 20.63
C GLY A 220 4.28 -10.04 21.68
N ILE A 221 3.02 -9.60 21.72
CA ILE A 221 1.98 -10.16 22.59
C ILE A 221 1.82 -11.67 22.33
N LYS A 222 1.70 -12.07 21.06
CA LYS A 222 1.59 -13.48 20.66
C LYS A 222 2.77 -14.31 21.17
N ARG A 223 3.99 -13.78 21.09
CA ARG A 223 5.22 -14.46 21.53
C ARG A 223 5.32 -14.55 23.06
N VAL A 224 5.05 -13.46 23.77
CA VAL A 224 5.12 -13.41 25.25
C VAL A 224 4.11 -14.37 25.87
N LEU A 225 2.92 -14.49 25.27
CA LEU A 225 1.87 -15.40 25.74
C LEU A 225 2.07 -16.86 25.29
N GLY A 226 3.16 -17.19 24.58
CA GLY A 226 3.43 -18.55 24.11
C GLY A 226 2.43 -19.08 23.07
N LEU A 227 1.64 -18.20 22.43
CA LEU A 227 0.52 -18.61 21.57
C LEU A 227 0.94 -19.10 20.18
N ASN A 228 2.23 -19.09 19.85
CA ASN A 228 2.71 -19.40 18.50
C ASN A 228 2.38 -20.83 18.06
N GLN A 229 2.75 -21.83 18.86
CA GLN A 229 2.47 -23.24 18.55
C GLN A 229 0.97 -23.54 18.68
N ILE A 230 0.34 -23.07 19.76
CA ILE A 230 -1.09 -23.28 20.03
C ILE A 230 -1.97 -22.81 18.86
N ILE A 231 -1.70 -21.62 18.32
CA ILE A 231 -2.43 -21.11 17.15
C ILE A 231 -2.07 -21.90 15.89
N ALA A 232 -0.80 -22.27 15.70
CA ALA A 232 -0.36 -23.00 14.52
C ALA A 232 -1.06 -24.36 14.40
N ASP A 233 -1.26 -25.05 15.52
CA ASP A 233 -1.80 -26.41 15.53
C ASP A 233 -3.32 -26.47 15.31
N HIS A 234 -4.04 -25.33 15.38
CA HIS A 234 -5.50 -25.30 15.43
C HIS A 234 -6.10 -24.31 14.42
N LEU A 235 -6.71 -24.81 13.34
CA LEU A 235 -7.30 -23.98 12.27
C LEU A 235 -8.30 -22.94 12.80
N TYR A 236 -9.16 -23.32 13.75
CA TYR A 236 -10.14 -22.38 14.31
C TYR A 236 -9.46 -21.22 15.06
N LEU A 237 -8.35 -21.49 15.77
CA LEU A 237 -7.55 -20.44 16.42
C LEU A 237 -6.83 -19.57 15.41
N GLN A 238 -6.39 -20.12 14.27
CA GLN A 238 -5.84 -19.30 13.18
C GLN A 238 -6.88 -18.32 12.64
N ILE A 239 -8.12 -18.78 12.40
CA ILE A 239 -9.21 -17.91 11.93
C ILE A 239 -9.55 -16.84 12.98
N VAL A 240 -9.69 -17.24 14.24
CA VAL A 240 -9.92 -16.29 15.35
C VAL A 240 -8.78 -15.27 15.43
N TYR A 241 -7.53 -15.71 15.31
CA TYR A 241 -6.36 -14.84 15.32
C TYR A 241 -6.35 -13.87 14.12
N ILE A 242 -6.75 -14.31 12.93
CA ILE A 242 -6.85 -13.44 11.74
C ILE A 242 -7.90 -12.35 11.97
N VAL A 243 -9.10 -12.71 12.43
CA VAL A 243 -10.20 -11.75 12.62
C VAL A 243 -9.89 -10.81 13.79
N SER A 244 -9.51 -11.34 14.95
CA SER A 244 -9.17 -10.54 16.12
C SER A 244 -7.92 -9.70 15.89
N GLY A 245 -6.91 -10.24 15.20
CA GLY A 245 -5.70 -9.52 14.81
C GLY A 245 -6.01 -8.37 13.86
N PHE A 246 -6.88 -8.56 12.87
CA PHE A 246 -7.34 -7.48 12.00
C PHE A 246 -8.03 -6.36 12.79
N LEU A 247 -8.95 -6.71 13.72
CA LEU A 247 -9.64 -5.73 14.57
C LEU A 247 -8.67 -5.01 15.51
N PHE A 248 -7.74 -5.75 16.12
CA PHE A 248 -6.67 -5.19 16.95
C PHE A 248 -5.86 -4.17 16.16
N ILE A 249 -5.41 -4.54 14.97
CA ILE A 249 -4.65 -3.67 14.08
C ILE A 249 -5.46 -2.42 13.74
N LEU A 250 -6.74 -2.58 13.37
CA LEU A 250 -7.63 -1.47 13.02
C LEU A 250 -7.80 -0.48 14.18
N CYS A 251 -7.98 -0.97 15.40
CA CYS A 251 -8.16 -0.16 16.59
C CYS A 251 -6.84 0.50 17.03
N VAL A 252 -5.78 -0.29 17.17
CA VAL A 252 -4.51 0.13 17.77
C VAL A 252 -3.74 1.09 16.86
N ASN A 253 -3.85 0.94 15.54
CA ASN A 253 -3.23 1.89 14.60
C ASN A 253 -3.65 3.34 14.85
N VAL A 254 -4.90 3.59 15.25
CA VAL A 254 -5.37 4.95 15.56
C VAL A 254 -4.64 5.52 16.78
N TYR A 255 -4.38 4.70 17.80
CA TYR A 255 -3.64 5.11 18.99
C TYR A 255 -2.15 5.30 18.69
N VAL A 256 -1.55 4.36 17.95
CA VAL A 256 -0.15 4.47 17.50
C VAL A 256 0.05 5.75 16.69
N LEU A 257 -0.85 6.07 15.76
CA LEU A 257 -0.80 7.30 14.99
C LEU A 257 -0.89 8.56 15.88
N LYS A 258 -1.79 8.57 16.87
CA LYS A 258 -1.90 9.69 17.81
C LYS A 258 -0.61 9.89 18.61
N THR A 259 -0.03 8.81 19.13
CA THR A 259 1.23 8.84 19.86
C THR A 259 2.36 9.33 18.96
N TYR A 260 2.43 8.82 17.73
CA TYR A 260 3.40 9.24 16.72
C TYR A 260 3.31 10.74 16.42
N ASN A 261 2.10 11.26 16.22
CA ASN A 261 1.87 12.68 15.97
C ASN A 261 2.16 13.56 17.19
N TYR A 262 1.89 13.05 18.40
CA TYR A 262 2.26 13.72 19.65
C TYR A 262 3.78 13.85 19.78
N VAL A 263 4.54 12.77 19.54
CA VAL A 263 6.01 12.79 19.56
C VAL A 263 6.55 13.81 18.55
N TRP A 264 6.03 13.84 17.32
CA TRP A 264 6.44 14.85 16.33
C TRP A 264 6.08 16.28 16.74
N SER A 265 4.97 16.48 17.44
CA SER A 265 4.62 17.80 18.01
C SER A 265 5.67 18.24 19.03
N LEU A 266 6.12 17.34 19.90
CA LEU A 266 7.18 17.62 20.87
C LEU A 266 8.52 17.93 20.19
N ILE A 267 8.93 17.12 19.21
CA ILE A 267 10.16 17.36 18.44
C ILE A 267 10.12 18.72 17.76
N ASN A 268 9.00 19.07 17.12
CA ASN A 268 8.83 20.37 16.47
C ASN A 268 8.90 21.54 17.47
N ARG A 269 8.36 21.37 18.68
CA ARG A 269 8.48 22.39 19.74
C ARG A 269 9.93 22.54 20.20
N ALA A 270 10.62 21.42 20.47
CA ALA A 270 12.02 21.44 20.86
C ALA A 270 12.91 22.09 19.78
N PHE A 271 12.69 21.74 18.50
CA PHE A 271 13.43 22.33 17.39
C PHE A 271 13.24 23.85 17.30
N LYS A 272 12.02 24.37 17.52
CA LYS A 272 11.76 25.82 17.54
C LYS A 272 12.44 26.54 18.71
N VAL A 273 12.62 25.86 19.84
CA VAL A 273 13.35 26.41 21.00
C VAL A 273 14.85 26.47 20.70
N VAL A 274 15.41 25.42 20.09
CA VAL A 274 16.85 25.32 19.79
C VAL A 274 17.24 26.18 18.58
N PHE A 275 16.38 26.25 17.56
CA PHE A 275 16.58 27.03 16.34
C PHE A 275 15.45 28.05 16.19
N PRO A 276 15.47 29.13 16.99
CA PRO A 276 14.49 30.19 16.85
C PRO A 276 14.61 30.78 15.44
N SER A 277 13.52 30.73 14.67
CA SER A 277 13.44 31.42 13.40
C SER A 277 13.63 32.91 13.65
N LYS A 278 14.73 33.50 13.15
CA LYS A 278 14.86 34.96 13.13
C LYS A 278 13.62 35.55 12.44
N PRO A 279 13.00 36.60 13.01
CA PRO A 279 12.00 37.35 12.26
C PRO A 279 12.67 37.86 10.98
N LEU A 280 12.01 37.62 9.83
CA LEU A 280 12.34 38.23 8.54
C LEU A 280 12.16 39.74 8.61
#